data_AF-A0A1H9NT36-F1
#
_entry.id   AF-A0A1H9NT36-F1
#
_cell.length_a   1.000
_cell.length_b   1.000
_cell.length_c   1.000
_cell.angle_alpha   90.00
_cell.angle_beta   90.00
_cell.angle_gamma   90.00
#
_symmetry.space_group_name_H-M   'P 1'
#
loop_
_entity.id
_entity.type
_entity.pdbx_description
1 polymer ?
#
loop_
_entity_poly.entity_id
_entity_poly.type
_entity_poly.pdbx_seq_one_letter_code
_entity_poly.pdbx_strand_id
1 'polypeptide(L)' 'MTKYREILRLKSLGFSERNIALSVPCSRNTVSKVVKSAEEKGISWPLPEGTTDADLEKQLS' A
#
# COMPACT_ATOMS: atom_id res chain seq x y z
N MET A 1 9.86 -0.71 -8.56
CA MET A 1 9.65 -0.92 -7.11
C MET A 1 8.25 -0.45 -6.75
N THR A 2 7.46 -1.29 -6.10
CA THR A 2 6.06 -0.99 -5.76
C THR A 2 5.99 0.16 -4.75
N LYS A 3 5.06 1.11 -4.96
CA LYS A 3 4.86 2.27 -4.08
C LYS A 3 3.94 1.92 -2.91
N TYR A 4 4.39 1.04 -2.03
CA TYR A 4 3.59 0.54 -0.89
C TYR A 4 3.07 1.68 -0.01
N ARG A 5 3.92 2.67 0.32
CA ARG A 5 3.52 3.82 1.14
C ARG A 5 2.37 4.60 0.51
N GLU A 6 2.46 4.84 -0.79
CA GLU A 6 1.44 5.61 -1.52
C GLU A 6 0.14 4.82 -1.66
N ILE A 7 0.20 3.50 -1.86
CA ILE A 7 -0.99 2.63 -1.86
C ILE A 7 -1.73 2.74 -0.52
N LEU A 8 -1.01 2.59 0.60
CA LEU A 8 -1.60 2.65 1.94
C LEU A 8 -2.15 4.04 2.27
N ARG A 9 -1.44 5.10 1.86
CA ARG A 9 -1.89 6.48 1.99
C ARG A 9 -3.17 6.73 1.20
N LEU A 10 -3.23 6.34 -0.07
CA LEU A 10 -4.44 6.57 -0.88
C LEU A 10 -5.62 5.73 -0.37
N LYS A 11 -5.36 4.52 0.11
CA LYS A 11 -6.40 3.69 0.74
C LYS A 11 -6.96 4.33 2.01
N SER A 12 -6.12 4.91 2.87
CA SER A 12 -6.58 5.59 4.09
C SER A 12 -7.34 6.89 3.80
N LEU A 13 -7.09 7.53 2.66
CA LEU A 13 -7.86 8.66 2.14
C LEU A 13 -9.22 8.24 1.52
N GLY A 14 -9.54 6.93 1.49
CA GLY A 14 -10.82 6.42 0.99
C GLY A 14 -10.87 6.18 -0.53
N PHE A 15 -9.74 6.21 -1.23
CA PHE A 15 -9.73 5.87 -2.65
C PHE A 15 -9.96 4.38 -2.88
N SER A 16 -10.70 4.05 -3.96
CA SER A 16 -10.89 2.66 -4.38
C SER A 16 -9.58 2.07 -4.94
N GLU A 17 -9.38 0.76 -4.81
CA GLU A 17 -8.19 0.07 -5.36
C GLU A 17 -8.01 0.32 -6.86
N ARG A 18 -9.12 0.51 -7.60
CA ARG A 18 -9.09 0.87 -9.02
C ARG A 18 -8.46 2.25 -9.22
N ASN A 19 -8.89 3.26 -8.45
CA ASN A 19 -8.34 4.61 -8.55
C ASN A 19 -6.88 4.63 -8.12
N ILE A 20 -6.54 3.90 -7.06
CA ILE A 20 -5.15 3.77 -6.59
C ILE A 20 -4.26 3.22 -7.70
N ALA A 21 -4.67 2.12 -8.35
CA ALA A 21 -3.90 1.52 -9.44
C ALA A 21 -3.72 2.44 -10.67
N LEU A 22 -4.56 3.46 -10.84
CA LEU A 22 -4.36 4.50 -11.85
C LEU A 22 -3.36 5.57 -11.41
N SER A 23 -3.17 5.75 -10.11
CA SER A 23 -2.27 6.75 -9.51
C SER A 23 -0.86 6.21 -9.25
N VAL A 24 -0.67 4.89 -9.16
CA VAL A 24 0.63 4.26 -8.92
C VAL A 24 1.06 3.37 -10.10
N PRO A 25 2.37 3.25 -10.38
CA PRO A 25 2.88 2.43 -11.49
C PRO A 25 2.89 0.93 -11.13
N CYS A 26 1.76 0.37 -10.69
CA CYS A 26 1.62 -1.05 -10.41
C CYS A 26 0.23 -1.57 -10.77
N SER A 27 0.12 -2.90 -10.88
CA SER A 27 -1.15 -3.54 -11.25
C SER A 27 -2.19 -3.42 -10.13
N ARG A 28 -3.48 -3.43 -10.49
CA ARG A 28 -4.58 -3.52 -9.51
C ARG A 28 -4.44 -4.75 -8.60
N ASN A 29 -3.93 -5.86 -9.12
CA ASN A 29 -3.70 -7.07 -8.32
C ASN A 29 -2.64 -6.84 -7.25
N THR A 30 -1.58 -6.10 -7.58
CA THR A 30 -0.56 -5.69 -6.61
C THR A 30 -1.17 -4.79 -5.53
N VAL A 31 -1.96 -3.77 -5.93
CA VAL A 31 -2.66 -2.91 -4.97
C VAL A 31 -3.53 -3.72 -4.02
N SER A 32 -4.36 -4.62 -4.54
CA SER A 32 -5.26 -5.45 -3.74
C SER A 32 -4.49 -6.37 -2.78
N LYS A 33 -3.40 -7.00 -3.23
CA LYS A 33 -2.52 -7.79 -2.36
C LYS A 33 -1.94 -6.95 -1.23
N VAL A 34 -1.40 -5.77 -1.55
CA VAL A 34 -0.80 -4.86 -0.56
C VAL A 34 -1.82 -4.43 0.49
N VAL A 35 -3.02 -4.02 0.06
CA VAL A 35 -4.09 -3.58 0.97
C VAL A 35 -4.51 -4.72 1.88
N LYS A 36 -4.75 -5.92 1.33
CA LYS A 36 -5.12 -7.10 2.13
C LYS A 36 -4.03 -7.51 3.11
N SER A 37 -2.78 -7.64 2.67
CA SER A 37 -1.65 -7.97 3.54
C SER A 37 -1.49 -6.93 4.67
N ALA A 38 -1.75 -5.65 4.38
CA ALA A 38 -1.68 -4.60 5.37
C ALA A 38 -2.82 -4.69 6.38
N GLU A 39 -4.06 -4.93 5.93
CA GLU A 39 -5.22 -5.18 6.80
C GLU A 39 -5.00 -6.38 7.72
N GLU A 40 -4.49 -7.50 7.18
CA GLU A 40 -4.18 -8.73 7.93
C GLU A 40 -3.09 -8.50 9.00
N LYS A 41 -2.11 -7.64 8.70
CA LYS A 41 -0.99 -7.32 9.61
C LYS A 41 -1.29 -6.11 10.52
N GLY A 42 -2.46 -5.49 10.40
CA GLY A 42 -2.82 -4.28 11.15
C GLY A 42 -1.98 -3.06 10.76
N ILE A 43 -1.35 -3.06 9.59
CA ILE A 43 -0.56 -1.95 9.08
C ILE A 43 -1.53 -0.97 8.43
N SER A 44 -1.57 0.24 8.97
CA SER A 44 -2.39 1.32 8.44
C SER A 44 -1.59 2.61 8.35
N TRP A 45 -2.05 3.50 7.48
CA TRP A 45 -1.54 4.87 7.44
C TRP A 45 -2.18 5.68 8.59
N PRO A 46 -1.45 6.62 9.24
CA PRO A 46 -0.08 7.05 8.97
C PRO A 46 0.99 6.05 9.45
N LEU A 47 2.00 5.83 8.60
CA LEU A 47 3.11 4.93 8.92
C LEU A 47 4.13 5.60 9.85
N PRO A 48 4.85 4.85 10.69
CA PRO A 48 5.94 5.36 11.52
C PRO A 48 7.01 6.08 10.68
N GLU A 49 7.60 7.14 11.23
CA GLU A 49 8.75 7.82 10.63
C GLU A 49 9.89 6.84 10.36
N GLY A 50 10.49 6.95 9.18
CA GLY A 50 11.54 6.04 8.72
C GLY A 50 11.05 4.78 8.00
N THR A 51 9.74 4.49 7.98
CA THR A 51 9.20 3.35 7.21
C THR A 51 9.41 3.56 5.71
N THR A 52 10.21 2.70 5.07
CA THR A 52 10.47 2.77 3.62
C THR A 52 9.60 1.80 2.83
N ASP A 53 9.49 2.01 1.51
CA ASP A 53 8.84 1.03 0.62
C ASP A 53 9.53 -0.34 0.67
N ALA A 54 10.84 -0.40 0.96
CA ALA A 54 11.58 -1.66 1.09
C ALA A 54 11.23 -2.41 2.39
N ASP A 55 10.96 -1.68 3.48
CA ASP A 55 10.51 -2.29 4.74
C ASP A 55 9.10 -2.85 4.59
N LEU A 56 8.22 -2.08 3.93
CA LEU A 56 6.87 -2.54 3.59
C LEU A 56 6.88 -3.71 2.63
N GLU A 57 7.81 -3.74 1.67
CA GLU A 57 7.97 -4.90 0.79
C GLU A 57 8.27 -6.16 1.61
N LYS A 58 9.24 -6.13 2.54
CA LYS A 58 9.53 -7.29 3.41
C LYS A 58 8.36 -7.69 4.30
N GLN A 59 7.52 -6.73 4.68
CA GLN A 59 6.36 -6.97 5.53
C GLN A 59 5.11 -7.36 4.75
N LEU A 60 4.98 -7.05 3.46
CA LEU A 60 3.72 -7.21 2.70
C LEU A 60 3.86 -8.13 1.47
N SER A 61 5.09 -8.49 1.09
CA SER A 61 5.40 -9.45 0.02
C SER A 61 4.92 -10.86 0.34
#